data_AF-A0A933J1U2-F1
#
_entry.id   AF-A0A933J1U2-F1
#
_cell.length_a   1.000
_cell.length_b   1.000
_cell.length_c   1.000
_cell.angle_alpha   90.00
_cell.angle_beta   90.00
_cell.angle_gamma   90.00
#
_symmetry.space_group_name_H-M   'P 1'
#
loop_
_entity.id
_entity.type
_entity.pdbx_description
1 polymer ?
#
loop_
_entity_poly.entity_id
_entity_poly.type
_entity_poly.pdbx_seq_one_letter_code
_entity_poly.pdbx_strand_id
1 'polypeptide(L)' 'MRVGSILTASQKQVTAHDRIASPAVTLDDDLRTALTRLLGSPDGRLRVLNDQGHVCGEITFDDLRAAIRGD' A
#
# COMPACT_ATOMS: atom_id res chain seq x y z
N MET A 1 43.32 -30.53 12.49
CA MET A 1 43.19 -29.16 13.03
C MET A 1 42.09 -28.44 12.26
N ARG A 2 41.02 -28.08 12.98
CA ARG A 2 39.98 -27.05 12.75
C ARG A 2 39.30 -26.88 11.37
N VAL A 3 38.08 -27.39 11.27
CA VAL A 3 36.74 -26.73 11.18
C VAL A 3 36.39 -26.15 9.80
N GLY A 4 35.29 -26.67 9.23
CA GLY A 4 34.72 -26.28 7.95
C GLY A 4 34.13 -24.87 7.94
N SER A 5 34.20 -24.25 6.76
CA SER A 5 33.60 -22.95 6.47
C SER A 5 32.14 -23.16 6.13
N ILE A 6 31.27 -22.78 7.05
CA ILE A 6 29.82 -22.81 6.91
C ILE A 6 29.44 -21.74 5.88
N LEU A 7 28.75 -22.18 4.82
CA LEU A 7 28.02 -21.32 3.88
C LEU A 7 27.10 -20.40 4.70
N THR A 8 27.48 -19.14 4.86
CA THR A 8 26.60 -18.15 5.45
C THR A 8 25.59 -17.77 4.37
N ALA A 9 24.50 -18.52 4.32
CA ALA A 9 23.27 -18.05 3.69
C ALA A 9 22.88 -16.78 4.44
N SER A 10 23.12 -15.63 3.81
CA SER A 10 22.57 -14.35 4.24
C SER A 10 21.05 -14.46 4.05
N GLN A 11 20.37 -15.05 5.03
CA GLN A 11 18.93 -14.94 5.21
C GLN A 11 18.66 -13.44 5.39
N LYS A 12 18.29 -12.80 4.29
CA LYS A 12 17.69 -11.47 4.28
C LYS A 12 16.46 -11.60 5.18
N GLN A 13 16.60 -11.19 6.45
CA GLN A 13 15.46 -11.10 7.36
C GLN A 13 14.47 -10.15 6.72
N VAL A 14 13.46 -10.71 6.05
CA VAL A 14 12.27 -9.98 5.64
C VAL A 14 11.52 -9.72 6.94
N THR A 15 11.89 -8.63 7.61
CA THR A 15 11.06 -8.08 8.67
C THR A 15 9.67 -7.88 8.09
N ALA A 16 8.61 -8.18 8.84
CA ALA A 16 7.20 -7.92 8.47
C ALA A 16 6.89 -6.43 8.14
N HIS A 17 7.93 -5.59 8.13
CA HIS A 17 7.98 -4.26 7.55
C HIS A 17 8.23 -4.24 6.04
N ASP A 18 8.29 -5.39 5.36
CA ASP A 18 8.04 -5.51 3.92
C ASP A 18 6.53 -5.29 3.68
N ARG A 19 6.06 -4.14 4.18
CA ARG A 19 4.73 -3.61 3.99
C ARG A 19 4.64 -3.41 2.51
N ILE A 20 3.88 -4.27 1.83
CA ILE A 20 3.27 -3.93 0.56
C ILE A 20 2.74 -2.52 0.77
N ALA A 21 3.40 -1.53 0.17
CA ALA A 21 3.02 -0.15 0.37
C ALA A 21 1.63 -0.04 -0.24
N SER A 22 0.60 0.06 0.59
CA SER A 22 -0.77 0.22 0.09
C SER A 22 -0.73 1.40 -0.88
N PRO A 23 -1.33 1.24 -2.07
CA PRO A 23 -1.29 2.26 -3.11
C PRO A 23 -1.79 3.59 -2.53
N ALA A 24 -1.23 4.68 -3.05
CA ALA A 24 -1.53 6.02 -2.60
C ALA A 24 -1.93 6.92 -3.77
N VAL A 25 -2.72 7.95 -3.49
CA VAL A 25 -3.12 9.01 -4.42
C VAL A 25 -3.04 10.36 -3.75
N THR A 26 -2.89 11.42 -4.54
CA THR A 26 -3.07 12.80 -4.07
C THR A 26 -4.48 13.28 -4.40
N LEU A 27 -4.89 14.41 -3.83
CA LEU A 27 -6.17 15.05 -4.17
C LEU A 27 -6.22 15.57 -5.62
N ASP A 28 -5.06 15.76 -6.25
CA ASP A 28 -4.93 16.17 -7.65
C ASP A 28 -5.03 15.00 -8.64
N ASP A 29 -4.93 13.75 -8.17
CA ASP A 29 -5.11 12.57 -9.02
C ASP A 29 -6.59 12.50 -9.48
N ASP A 30 -6.80 12.21 -10.76
CA ASP A 30 -8.15 12.05 -11.28
C ASP A 30 -8.85 10.79 -10.70
N LEU A 31 -10.18 10.82 -10.67
CA LEU A 31 -10.99 9.74 -10.08
C LEU A 31 -10.74 8.38 -10.76
N ARG A 32 -10.46 8.33 -12.07
CA ARG A 32 -10.18 7.07 -12.77
C ARG A 32 -8.84 6.49 -12.31
N THR A 33 -7.82 7.32 -12.14
CA THR A 33 -6.52 6.93 -11.59
C THR A 33 -6.69 6.39 -10.17
N ALA A 34 -7.45 7.08 -9.33
CA ALA A 34 -7.74 6.63 -7.96
C ALA A 34 -8.46 5.28 -7.93
N LEU A 35 -9.52 5.12 -8.72
CA LEU A 35 -10.27 3.86 -8.80
C LEU A 35 -9.41 2.71 -9.32
N THR A 36 -8.57 2.96 -10.32
CA THR A 36 -7.66 1.96 -10.89
C THR A 36 -6.66 1.47 -9.84
N ARG A 37 -6.08 2.40 -9.06
CA ARG A 37 -5.15 2.07 -7.97
C ARG A 37 -5.83 1.31 -6.83
N LEU A 38 -7.06 1.69 -6.48
CA LEU A 38 -7.84 0.98 -5.47
C LEU A 38 -8.19 -0.46 -5.90
N LEU A 39 -8.63 -0.65 -7.14
CA LEU A 39 -8.94 -1.98 -7.70
C LEU A 39 -7.69 -2.88 -7.77
N GLY A 40 -6.52 -2.29 -7.97
CA GLY A 40 -5.24 -2.98 -7.91
C GLY A 40 -4.71 -3.22 -6.49
N SER A 41 -5.38 -2.70 -5.46
CA SER A 41 -4.91 -2.86 -4.08
C SER A 41 -5.28 -4.21 -3.50
N PRO A 42 -4.31 -5.00 -2.96
CA PRO A 42 -4.59 -6.31 -2.39
C PRO A 42 -5.47 -6.26 -1.14
N ASP A 43 -5.48 -5.11 -0.43
CA ASP A 43 -6.27 -4.88 0.78
C ASP A 43 -7.55 -4.07 0.52
N GLY A 44 -7.81 -3.66 -0.72
CA GLY A 44 -8.95 -2.82 -1.08
C GLY A 44 -8.95 -1.44 -0.42
N ARG A 45 -7.75 -0.91 -0.11
CA ARG A 45 -7.55 0.40 0.50
C ARG A 45 -6.63 1.25 -0.36
N LEU A 46 -6.90 2.55 -0.36
CA LEU A 46 -6.13 3.55 -1.08
C LEU A 46 -5.82 4.71 -0.14
N ARG A 47 -4.53 4.98 0.10
CA ARG A 47 -4.11 6.07 1.00
C ARG A 47 -4.23 7.40 0.25
N VAL A 48 -4.80 8.41 0.90
CA VAL A 48 -4.83 9.77 0.37
C VAL A 48 -3.69 10.56 0.98
N LEU A 49 -2.87 11.18 0.15
CA LEU A 49 -1.76 12.02 0.51
C LEU A 49 -2.14 13.50 0.32
N ASN A 50 -1.66 14.34 1.24
CA ASN A 50 -1.67 15.78 1.05
C ASN A 50 -0.45 16.24 0.21
N ASP A 51 -0.38 17.54 -0.06
CA ASP A 51 0.66 18.16 -0.89
C ASP A 51 2.07 18.04 -0.30
N GLN A 52 2.18 17.73 0.99
CA GLN A 52 3.44 17.47 1.70
C GLN A 52 3.87 15.99 1.62
N GLY A 53 3.08 15.14 0.95
CA GLY A 53 3.29 13.70 0.88
C GLY A 53 2.92 12.96 2.17
N HIS A 54 2.21 13.60 3.10
CA HIS A 54 1.72 12.98 4.33
C HIS A 54 0.34 12.37 4.10
N VAL A 55 0.07 11.24 4.75
CA VAL A 55 -1.26 10.62 4.69
C VAL A 55 -2.27 11.46 5.45
N CYS A 56 -3.33 11.87 4.75
CA CYS A 56 -4.46 12.59 5.33
C CYS A 56 -5.71 11.73 5.46
N GLY A 57 -5.76 10.55 4.82
CA GLY A 57 -6.89 9.62 4.95
C GLY A 57 -6.70 8.31 4.19
N GLU A 58 -7.76 7.49 4.21
CA GLU A 58 -7.88 6.30 3.36
C GLU A 58 -9.24 6.29 2.67
N ILE A 59 -9.27 5.75 1.45
CA ILE A 59 -10.49 5.42 0.71
C ILE A 59 -10.55 3.90 0.63
N THR A 60 -11.70 3.34 1.01
CA THR A 60 -11.99 1.91 0.95
C THR A 60 -13.07 1.62 -0.09
N PHE A 61 -13.26 0.33 -0.41
CA PHE A 61 -14.40 -0.07 -1.24
C PHE A 61 -15.75 0.26 -0.61
N ASP A 62 -15.87 0.26 0.72
CA ASP A 62 -17.13 0.59 1.37
C ASP A 62 -17.47 2.08 1.23
N ASP A 63 -16.47 2.96 1.25
CA ASP A 63 -16.65 4.39 0.96
C ASP A 63 -17.17 4.61 -0.47
N LEU A 64 -16.64 3.86 -1.44
CA LEU A 64 -17.15 3.91 -2.81
C LEU A 64 -18.58 3.37 -2.93
N ARG A 65 -18.91 2.32 -2.18
CA ARG A 65 -20.27 1.75 -2.17
C ARG A 65 -21.27 2.73 -1.57
N ALA A 66 -20.89 3.43 -0.50
CA ALA A 66 -21.68 4.50 0.09
C ALA A 66 -21.90 5.64 -0.93
N ALA A 67 -20.82 6.11 -1.56
CA ALA A 67 -20.88 7.19 -2.56
C ALA A 67 -21.77 6.87 -3.78
N ILE A 68 -21.78 5.61 -4.24
CA ILE A 68 -22.64 5.17 -5.37
C ILE A 68 -24.11 5.05 -4.95
N ARG A 69 -24.37 4.62 -3.71
CA ARG A 69 -25.74 4.45 -3.19
C ARG A 69 -26.42 5.79 -2.88
N GLY A 70 -25.64 6.84 -2.65
CA GLY A 70 -26.16 8.18 -2.36
C GLY A 70 -26.62 8.36 -0.92
N ASP A 71 -26.05 7.59 0.01
CA ASP A 71 -26.19 7.81 1.46
C ASP A 71 -25.24 8.91 1.96
#